data_AF-A0A7Y5LAV0-F1
#
_entry.id   AF-A0A7Y5LAV0-F1
#
_cell.length_a   1.000
_cell.length_b   1.000
_cell.length_c   1.000
_cell.angle_alpha   90.00
_cell.angle_beta   90.00
_cell.angle_gamma   90.00
#
_symmetry.space_group_name_H-M   'P 1'
#
loop_
_entity.id
_entity.type
_entity.pdbx_description
1 polymer ?
#
loop_
_entity_poly.entity_id
_entity_poly.type
_entity_poly.pdbx_seq_one_letter_code
_entity_poly.pdbx_strand_id
1 'polypeptide(L)'
;LFPATAEKLEVFLAIHAERPGGHNFQIEAAQNQLDTRFALENIELADDAMKANAKAIGVAAANFQLKVAGEPLDEYSWLKVAEVKRTPKGFVAGENYIPPCLAIGASENLMTLTRELLGDLVSRAAEQRSQLPFGSAEYNANAFTSLWLSNILNGAIPILSHHYQMAKCSPEELYLQLLALAGQIMTYPTGFDIRPSDFARYDHNHLANCFNTLVFQIREQLDKIVPSVNYENVKLEKSGENLWYGSGISEQLLQTAQFYLIASGDTDERKLIDEFPRKLKIAPRETIHALAMAAINGLKVAYTPRPPAGLPSSAGQHHFHFEKTGDFWEAISRSRSIGILVPAEFMKLKLELIALKPE
;
A
#
# COMPACT_ATOMS: atom_id res chain seq x y z
N LEU A 1 -4.96 -23.11 -37.15
CA LEU A 1 -5.06 -21.75 -36.58
C LEU A 1 -4.69 -21.72 -35.09
N PHE A 2 -5.09 -22.69 -34.25
CA PHE A 2 -4.57 -22.81 -32.88
C PHE A 2 -3.65 -24.04 -32.77
N PRO A 3 -2.31 -23.88 -32.64
CA PRO A 3 -1.40 -25.02 -32.51
C PRO A 3 -1.83 -25.91 -31.33
N ALA A 4 -1.78 -27.24 -31.50
CA ALA A 4 -2.26 -28.17 -30.46
C ALA A 4 -1.48 -28.03 -29.13
N THR A 5 -0.27 -27.49 -29.20
CA THR A 5 0.66 -27.26 -28.08
C THR A 5 0.65 -25.83 -27.53
N ALA A 6 -0.01 -24.88 -28.19
CA ALA A 6 -0.04 -23.49 -27.73
C ALA A 6 -1.12 -23.34 -26.65
N GLU A 7 -0.80 -22.69 -25.53
CA GLU A 7 -1.80 -22.40 -24.49
C GLU A 7 -2.57 -21.10 -24.77
N LYS A 8 -1.97 -20.20 -25.56
CA LYS A 8 -2.48 -18.88 -25.90
C LYS A 8 -2.38 -18.63 -27.39
N LEU A 9 -3.36 -17.93 -27.95
CA LEU A 9 -3.35 -17.39 -29.31
C LEU A 9 -3.60 -15.89 -29.26
N GLU A 10 -2.71 -15.14 -29.89
CA GLU A 10 -2.86 -13.69 -30.01
C GLU A 10 -3.73 -13.34 -31.21
N VAL A 11 -4.58 -12.34 -31.02
CA VAL A 11 -5.50 -11.83 -32.05
C VAL A 11 -5.18 -10.36 -32.31
N PHE A 12 -5.04 -10.04 -33.58
CA PHE A 12 -4.66 -8.73 -34.08
C PHE A 12 -5.79 -8.15 -34.93
N LEU A 13 -6.06 -6.86 -34.75
CA LEU A 13 -6.82 -6.06 -35.68
C LEU A 13 -5.83 -5.48 -36.69
N ALA A 14 -5.98 -5.83 -37.96
CA ALA A 14 -5.07 -5.46 -39.02
C ALA A 14 -5.80 -4.69 -40.13
N ILE A 15 -5.10 -3.76 -40.77
CA ILE A 15 -5.53 -3.08 -41.98
C ILE A 15 -4.32 -2.97 -42.91
N HIS A 16 -4.50 -3.09 -44.23
CA HIS A 16 -3.36 -2.96 -45.13
C HIS A 16 -2.62 -1.65 -44.93
N ALA A 17 -1.29 -1.73 -44.88
CA ALA A 17 -0.44 -0.56 -44.82
C ALA A 17 -0.69 0.31 -46.07
N GLU A 18 -0.69 1.62 -45.88
CA GLU A 18 -0.84 2.55 -46.98
C GLU A 18 0.36 2.45 -47.92
N ARG A 19 0.10 2.21 -49.21
CA ARG A 19 1.12 2.09 -50.25
C ARG A 19 1.21 3.41 -51.03
N PRO A 20 2.26 4.23 -50.87
CA PRO A 20 2.40 5.49 -51.62
C PRO A 20 2.43 5.23 -53.13
N GLY A 21 1.51 5.84 -53.89
CA GLY A 21 1.37 5.61 -55.34
C GLY A 21 0.85 4.22 -55.73
N GLY A 22 0.48 3.37 -54.75
CA GLY A 22 -0.07 2.04 -54.93
C GLY A 22 -1.60 2.01 -54.92
N HIS A 23 -2.16 0.82 -55.12
CA HIS A 23 -3.60 0.60 -55.07
C HIS A 23 -4.05 0.46 -53.60
N ASN A 24 -4.58 1.55 -53.04
CA ASN A 24 -5.10 1.58 -51.66
C ASN A 24 -6.62 1.42 -51.58
N PHE A 25 -7.31 1.41 -52.72
CA PHE A 25 -8.77 1.44 -52.82
C PHE A 25 -9.27 0.40 -53.81
N GLN A 26 -10.28 -0.37 -53.42
CA GLN A 26 -10.96 -1.33 -54.30
C GLN A 26 -12.29 -0.72 -54.82
N ILE A 27 -12.35 -0.45 -56.12
CA ILE A 27 -13.53 0.17 -56.80
C ILE A 27 -14.57 -0.89 -57.21
N GLU A 28 -14.13 -2.10 -57.60
CA GLU A 28 -15.01 -3.20 -57.98
C GLU A 28 -14.73 -4.43 -57.11
N ALA A 29 -15.78 -5.20 -56.79
CA ALA A 29 -15.66 -6.53 -56.21
C ALA A 29 -15.10 -7.50 -57.28
N ALA A 30 -13.85 -7.29 -57.69
CA ALA A 30 -13.15 -8.18 -58.60
C ALA A 30 -13.08 -9.59 -58.00
N GLN A 31 -13.17 -10.62 -58.85
CA GLN A 31 -13.13 -12.04 -58.47
C GLN A 31 -11.85 -12.43 -57.69
N ASN A 32 -10.81 -11.60 -57.77
CA ASN A 32 -9.66 -11.63 -56.87
C ASN A 32 -9.79 -10.47 -55.88
N GLN A 33 -10.10 -10.77 -54.61
CA GLN A 33 -9.96 -9.81 -53.51
C GLN A 33 -8.51 -9.36 -53.45
N LEU A 34 -8.19 -8.22 -54.05
CA LEU A 34 -6.98 -7.50 -53.72
C LEU A 34 -7.20 -6.95 -52.31
N ASP A 35 -6.43 -7.42 -51.35
CA ASP A 35 -6.48 -6.86 -50.00
C ASP A 35 -5.96 -5.41 -50.06
N THR A 36 -6.88 -4.45 -50.14
CA THR A 36 -6.61 -3.01 -50.13
C THR A 36 -7.00 -2.41 -48.78
N ARG A 37 -6.41 -1.26 -48.46
CA ARG A 37 -6.68 -0.53 -47.19
C ARG A 37 -8.15 -0.10 -47.08
N PHE A 38 -8.74 0.31 -48.19
CA PHE A 38 -10.14 0.76 -48.27
C PHE A 38 -10.92 -0.03 -49.32
N ALA A 39 -12.21 -0.21 -49.07
CA ALA A 39 -13.18 -0.79 -49.99
C ALA A 39 -14.31 0.23 -50.27
N LEU A 40 -14.88 0.18 -51.47
CA LEU A 40 -16.06 0.97 -51.82
C LEU A 40 -17.28 0.45 -51.07
N GLU A 41 -17.88 1.29 -50.23
CA GLU A 41 -19.18 1.07 -49.60
C GLU A 41 -20.17 2.11 -50.12
N ASN A 42 -21.29 1.68 -50.69
CA ASN A 42 -22.33 2.61 -51.14
C ASN A 42 -23.30 2.85 -49.98
N ILE A 43 -23.33 4.07 -49.47
CA ILE A 43 -24.27 4.49 -48.43
C ILE A 43 -25.28 5.49 -49.00
N GLU A 44 -26.52 5.43 -48.52
CA GLU A 44 -27.52 6.45 -48.82
C GLU A 44 -27.44 7.56 -47.78
N LEU A 45 -27.06 8.77 -48.20
CA LEU A 45 -26.96 9.94 -47.34
C LEU A 45 -27.96 11.00 -47.78
N ALA A 46 -28.75 11.52 -46.84
CA ALA A 46 -29.59 12.70 -47.05
C ALA A 46 -28.78 13.98 -46.84
N ASP A 47 -29.16 15.04 -47.55
CA ASP A 47 -28.56 16.36 -47.38
C ASP A 47 -29.01 16.98 -46.04
N ASP A 48 -28.08 17.54 -45.27
CA ASP A 48 -28.36 18.22 -44.00
C ASP A 48 -29.13 19.53 -44.19
N ALA A 49 -28.96 20.20 -45.36
CA ALA A 49 -29.59 21.49 -45.65
C ALA A 49 -31.05 21.33 -46.12
N MET A 50 -31.35 20.25 -46.83
CA MET A 50 -32.70 19.89 -47.25
C MET A 50 -32.90 18.43 -46.88
N LYS A 51 -33.55 18.15 -45.75
CA LYS A 51 -33.88 16.79 -45.24
C LYS A 51 -34.84 16.00 -46.16
N ALA A 52 -34.77 16.19 -47.46
CA ALA A 52 -35.52 15.49 -48.49
C ALA A 52 -34.56 15.06 -49.60
N ASN A 53 -34.61 13.76 -49.93
CA ASN A 53 -33.84 13.02 -50.95
C ASN A 53 -32.47 12.51 -50.47
N ALA A 54 -32.46 11.28 -49.94
CA ALA A 54 -31.23 10.50 -49.78
C ALA A 54 -30.67 10.14 -51.17
N LYS A 55 -29.36 10.26 -51.33
CA LYS A 55 -28.63 9.86 -52.55
C LYS A 55 -27.59 8.80 -52.19
N ALA A 56 -27.46 7.80 -53.05
CA ALA A 56 -26.38 6.84 -52.95
C ALA A 56 -25.05 7.53 -53.27
N ILE A 57 -24.13 7.49 -52.30
CA ILE A 57 -22.76 7.96 -52.44
C ILE A 57 -21.80 6.83 -52.10
N GLY A 58 -20.72 6.71 -52.88
CA GLY A 58 -19.63 5.79 -52.59
C GLY A 58 -18.70 6.39 -51.56
N VAL A 59 -18.53 5.71 -50.42
CA VAL A 59 -17.57 6.06 -49.38
C VAL A 59 -16.45 5.03 -49.29
N ALA A 60 -15.31 5.46 -48.79
CA ALA A 60 -14.16 4.60 -48.54
C ALA A 60 -14.26 3.97 -47.14
N ALA A 61 -14.76 2.74 -47.08
CA ALA A 61 -14.81 1.97 -45.85
C ALA A 61 -13.44 1.35 -45.55
N ALA A 62 -12.98 1.47 -44.31
CA ALA A 62 -11.73 0.84 -43.88
C ALA A 62 -11.88 -0.68 -43.83
N ASN A 63 -11.01 -1.40 -44.54
CA ASN A 63 -11.06 -2.86 -44.63
C ASN A 63 -10.27 -3.51 -43.49
N PHE A 64 -10.81 -3.44 -42.27
CA PHE A 64 -10.21 -4.09 -41.10
C PHE A 64 -10.42 -5.61 -41.14
N GLN A 65 -9.36 -6.34 -40.84
CA GLN A 65 -9.34 -7.80 -40.80
C GLN A 65 -8.84 -8.25 -39.42
N LEU A 66 -9.44 -9.31 -38.88
CA LEU A 66 -8.89 -10.01 -37.72
C LEU A 66 -7.87 -11.03 -38.21
N LYS A 67 -6.65 -10.92 -37.70
CA LYS A 67 -5.57 -11.86 -37.95
C LYS A 67 -5.15 -12.53 -36.66
N VAL A 68 -4.60 -13.73 -36.74
CA VAL A 68 -4.13 -14.48 -35.58
C VAL A 68 -2.63 -14.73 -35.63
N ALA A 69 -2.03 -15.04 -34.48
CA ALA A 69 -0.62 -15.40 -34.41
C ALA A 69 -0.26 -16.52 -35.41
N GLY A 70 0.74 -16.27 -36.25
CA GLY A 70 1.19 -17.17 -37.31
C GLY A 70 0.78 -16.76 -38.72
N GLU A 71 -0.11 -15.77 -38.87
CA GLU A 71 -0.42 -15.16 -40.17
C GLU A 71 0.57 -14.02 -40.51
N PRO A 72 0.88 -13.78 -41.79
CA PRO A 72 1.76 -12.69 -42.18
C PRO A 72 1.13 -11.33 -41.87
N LEU A 73 1.89 -10.48 -41.19
CA LEU A 73 1.50 -9.14 -40.75
C LEU A 73 2.31 -8.01 -41.41
N ASP A 74 3.36 -8.32 -42.18
CA ASP A 74 4.33 -7.35 -42.70
C ASP A 74 3.71 -6.27 -43.61
N GLU A 75 2.67 -6.63 -44.37
CA GLU A 75 1.96 -5.70 -45.26
C GLU A 75 0.81 -4.93 -44.57
N TYR A 76 0.66 -5.10 -43.26
CA TYR A 76 -0.45 -4.56 -42.49
C TYR A 76 0.04 -3.60 -41.41
N SER A 77 -0.74 -2.56 -41.15
CA SER A 77 -0.72 -1.86 -39.87
C SER A 77 -1.63 -2.62 -38.92
N TRP A 78 -1.12 -3.02 -37.75
CA TRP A 78 -1.85 -3.90 -36.84
C TRP A 78 -1.75 -3.48 -35.39
N LEU A 79 -2.75 -3.91 -34.60
CA LEU A 79 -2.84 -3.72 -33.16
C LEU A 79 -3.27 -5.03 -32.52
N LYS A 80 -2.60 -5.47 -31.45
CA LYS A 80 -3.03 -6.64 -30.68
C LYS A 80 -4.27 -6.29 -29.85
N VAL A 81 -5.40 -6.95 -30.13
CA VAL A 81 -6.68 -6.61 -29.50
C VAL A 81 -7.14 -7.64 -28.48
N ALA A 82 -6.67 -8.88 -28.56
CA ALA A 82 -7.01 -9.92 -27.59
C ALA A 82 -5.96 -11.03 -27.49
N GLU A 83 -5.99 -11.73 -26.36
CA GLU A 83 -5.41 -13.07 -26.21
C GLU A 83 -6.55 -14.06 -26.00
N VAL A 84 -6.49 -15.21 -26.65
CA VAL A 84 -7.44 -16.31 -26.46
C VAL A 84 -6.70 -17.49 -25.83
N LYS A 85 -7.20 -17.95 -24.67
CA LYS A 85 -6.66 -19.10 -23.95
C LYS A 85 -7.51 -20.33 -24.23
N ARG A 86 -6.85 -21.47 -24.43
CA ARG A 86 -7.52 -22.76 -24.54
C ARG A 86 -7.77 -23.34 -23.16
N THR A 87 -9.01 -23.74 -22.90
CA THR A 87 -9.44 -24.43 -21.68
C THR A 87 -10.05 -25.78 -22.03
N PRO A 88 -10.18 -26.71 -21.07
CA PRO A 88 -10.84 -28.00 -21.31
C PRO A 88 -12.30 -27.87 -21.79
N LYS A 89 -12.96 -26.73 -21.50
CA LYS A 89 -14.37 -26.46 -21.86
C LYS A 89 -14.52 -25.65 -23.15
N GLY A 90 -13.43 -25.19 -23.77
CA GLY A 90 -13.47 -24.34 -24.96
C GLY A 90 -12.42 -23.23 -24.94
N PHE A 91 -12.67 -22.15 -25.68
CA PHE A 91 -11.79 -20.98 -25.76
C PHE A 91 -12.34 -19.83 -24.93
N VAL A 92 -11.49 -19.17 -24.15
CA VAL A 92 -11.86 -18.01 -23.32
C VAL A 92 -10.92 -16.84 -23.61
N ALA A 93 -11.39 -15.61 -23.44
CA ALA A 93 -10.53 -14.44 -23.51
C ALA A 93 -9.49 -14.49 -22.37
N GLY A 94 -8.29 -13.98 -22.62
CA GLY A 94 -7.22 -13.90 -21.63
C GLY A 94 -7.60 -12.93 -20.53
N GLU A 95 -7.91 -13.46 -19.35
CA GLU A 95 -8.40 -12.70 -18.19
C GLU A 95 -7.44 -11.60 -17.72
N ASN A 96 -6.13 -11.74 -17.97
CA ASN A 96 -5.11 -10.77 -17.53
C ASN A 96 -4.59 -9.86 -18.66
N TYR A 97 -5.14 -9.96 -19.87
CA TYR A 97 -4.66 -9.19 -21.00
C TYR A 97 -5.15 -7.73 -20.91
N ILE A 98 -4.25 -6.77 -21.15
CA ILE A 98 -4.59 -5.35 -21.27
C ILE A 98 -4.15 -4.92 -22.67
N PRO A 99 -5.09 -4.60 -23.58
CA PRO A 99 -4.74 -4.13 -24.92
C PRO A 99 -4.09 -2.75 -24.86
N PRO A 100 -3.26 -2.37 -25.84
CA PRO A 100 -2.83 -0.99 -26.00
C PRO A 100 -4.07 -0.13 -26.19
N CYS A 101 -4.27 0.84 -25.30
CA CYS A 101 -5.47 1.65 -25.28
C CYS A 101 -5.15 3.13 -25.17
N LEU A 102 -5.97 3.96 -25.80
CA LEU A 102 -5.86 5.43 -25.73
C LEU A 102 -6.45 5.99 -24.43
N ALA A 103 -7.40 5.27 -23.84
CA ALA A 103 -8.05 5.63 -22.60
C ALA A 103 -8.11 4.42 -21.67
N ILE A 104 -7.87 4.63 -20.37
CA ILE A 104 -7.89 3.54 -19.39
C ILE A 104 -9.24 2.80 -19.34
N GLY A 105 -10.36 3.49 -19.62
CA GLY A 105 -11.70 2.92 -19.64
C GLY A 105 -11.95 1.91 -20.77
N ALA A 106 -11.06 1.82 -21.76
CA ALA A 106 -11.15 0.81 -22.80
C ALA A 106 -10.74 -0.59 -22.32
N SER A 107 -10.11 -0.72 -21.15
CA SER A 107 -9.74 -2.00 -20.56
C SER A 107 -10.33 -2.17 -19.16
N GLU A 108 -11.24 -3.13 -19.01
CA GLU A 108 -11.82 -3.49 -17.71
C GLU A 108 -10.75 -3.98 -16.71
N ASN A 109 -9.73 -4.67 -17.20
CA ASN A 109 -8.62 -5.17 -16.38
C ASN A 109 -7.78 -4.02 -15.81
N LEU A 110 -7.47 -3.01 -16.62
CA LEU A 110 -6.75 -1.82 -16.14
C LEU A 110 -7.57 -1.03 -15.14
N MET A 111 -8.88 -0.89 -15.40
CA MET A 111 -9.81 -0.25 -14.47
C MET A 111 -9.90 -1.00 -13.14
N THR A 112 -9.96 -2.33 -13.17
CA THR A 112 -9.98 -3.17 -11.97
C THR A 112 -8.69 -3.03 -11.17
N LEU A 113 -7.53 -3.14 -11.82
CA LEU A 113 -6.24 -2.94 -11.17
C LEU A 113 -6.12 -1.56 -10.50
N THR A 114 -6.58 -0.51 -11.19
CA THR A 114 -6.58 0.87 -10.67
C THR A 114 -7.49 1.01 -9.46
N ARG A 115 -8.69 0.44 -9.51
CA ARG A 115 -9.66 0.45 -8.40
C ARG A 115 -9.13 -0.28 -7.18
N GLU A 116 -8.53 -1.46 -7.37
CA GLU A 116 -7.98 -2.24 -6.27
C GLU A 116 -6.85 -1.48 -5.57
N LEU A 117 -5.88 -0.96 -6.34
CA LEU A 117 -4.82 -0.14 -5.76
C LEU A 117 -5.38 1.10 -5.04
N LEU A 118 -6.37 1.78 -5.62
CA LEU A 118 -7.02 2.91 -4.96
C LEU A 118 -7.66 2.50 -3.63
N GLY A 119 -8.29 1.33 -3.58
CA GLY A 119 -8.84 0.74 -2.36
C GLY A 119 -7.76 0.50 -1.30
N ASP A 120 -6.63 -0.08 -1.69
CA ASP A 120 -5.48 -0.33 -0.82
C ASP A 120 -4.96 1.00 -0.22
N LEU A 121 -4.79 2.03 -1.06
CA LEU A 121 -4.33 3.36 -0.63
C LEU A 121 -5.30 4.03 0.35
N VAL A 122 -6.61 3.96 0.08
CA VAL A 122 -7.65 4.51 0.96
C VAL A 122 -7.66 3.79 2.30
N SER A 123 -7.57 2.46 2.30
CA SER A 123 -7.50 1.68 3.54
C SER A 123 -6.27 2.09 4.35
N ARG A 124 -5.12 2.20 3.69
CA ARG A 124 -3.87 2.61 4.34
C ARG A 124 -3.94 4.02 4.92
N ALA A 125 -4.55 4.95 4.20
CA ALA A 125 -4.74 6.33 4.67
C ALA A 125 -5.66 6.39 5.91
N ALA A 126 -6.70 5.56 5.96
CA ALA A 126 -7.59 5.47 7.12
C ALA A 126 -6.85 4.92 8.36
N GLU A 127 -6.02 3.90 8.19
CA GLU A 127 -5.16 3.37 9.27
C GLU A 127 -4.22 4.45 9.80
N GLN A 128 -3.51 5.16 8.92
CA GLN A 128 -2.58 6.22 9.33
C GLN A 128 -3.28 7.34 10.09
N ARG A 129 -4.47 7.74 9.65
CA ARG A 129 -5.25 8.78 10.33
C ARG A 129 -5.59 8.42 11.78
N SER A 130 -5.84 7.14 12.07
CA SER A 130 -6.11 6.69 13.44
C SER A 130 -4.89 6.77 14.36
N GLN A 131 -3.68 6.76 13.79
CA GLN A 131 -2.41 6.79 14.51
C GLN A 131 -1.85 8.21 14.69
N LEU A 132 -2.42 9.21 14.02
CA LEU A 132 -1.97 10.59 14.15
C LEU A 132 -2.34 11.16 15.53
N PRO A 133 -1.37 11.69 16.30
CA PRO A 133 -1.63 12.29 17.60
C PRO A 133 -2.24 13.68 17.42
N PHE A 134 -3.54 13.76 17.11
CA PHE A 134 -4.26 15.03 17.09
C PHE A 134 -4.32 15.61 18.50
N GLY A 135 -3.60 16.72 18.75
CA GLY A 135 -3.74 17.53 19.96
C GLY A 135 -2.69 17.32 21.07
N SER A 136 -1.62 16.56 20.83
CA SER A 136 -0.46 16.54 21.74
C SER A 136 0.73 17.26 21.11
N ALA A 137 1.31 18.23 21.83
CA ALA A 137 2.30 19.19 21.32
C ALA A 137 3.70 18.60 21.07
N GLU A 138 3.87 17.28 21.13
CA GLU A 138 5.16 16.63 20.98
C GLU A 138 5.26 15.95 19.61
N TYR A 139 5.77 16.71 18.63
CA TYR A 139 6.19 16.17 17.34
C TYR A 139 7.48 15.35 17.52
N ASN A 140 7.34 14.04 17.73
CA ASN A 140 8.46 13.11 17.66
C ASN A 140 8.78 12.71 16.21
N ALA A 141 9.95 12.09 15.99
CA ALA A 141 10.38 11.65 14.65
C ALA A 141 9.38 10.67 14.00
N ASN A 142 8.70 9.86 14.82
CA ASN A 142 7.69 8.90 14.33
C ASN A 142 6.42 9.59 13.83
N ALA A 143 5.97 10.65 14.52
CA ALA A 143 4.85 11.48 14.10
C ALA A 143 5.14 12.15 12.74
N PHE A 144 6.40 12.57 12.52
CA PHE A 144 6.82 13.08 11.21
C PHE A 144 6.69 12.01 10.11
N THR A 145 7.17 10.79 10.37
CA THR A 145 7.06 9.66 9.44
C THR A 145 5.60 9.31 9.10
N SER A 146 4.69 9.29 10.08
CA SER A 146 3.26 9.06 9.84
C SER A 146 2.56 10.22 9.12
N LEU A 147 2.92 11.46 9.44
CA LEU A 147 2.41 12.66 8.76
C LEU A 147 2.86 12.71 7.31
N TRP A 148 4.11 12.35 7.03
CA TRP A 148 4.66 12.29 5.67
C TRP A 148 3.92 11.26 4.81
N LEU A 149 3.61 10.09 5.38
CA LEU A 149 2.88 9.04 4.64
C LEU A 149 1.46 9.51 4.36
N SER A 150 0.83 10.11 5.37
CA SER A 150 -0.50 10.72 5.23
C SER A 150 -0.50 11.80 4.15
N ASN A 151 0.54 12.62 4.05
CA ASN A 151 0.66 13.63 3.00
C ASN A 151 0.76 13.00 1.60
N ILE A 152 1.59 11.96 1.43
CA ILE A 152 1.72 11.24 0.16
C ILE A 152 0.38 10.62 -0.25
N LEU A 153 -0.25 9.86 0.66
CA LEU A 153 -1.50 9.16 0.38
C LEU A 153 -2.64 10.14 0.09
N ASN A 154 -2.81 11.17 0.93
CA ASN A 154 -3.87 12.16 0.74
C ASN A 154 -3.66 13.04 -0.49
N GLY A 155 -2.42 13.19 -0.98
CA GLY A 155 -2.13 13.85 -2.25
C GLY A 155 -2.45 12.97 -3.46
N ALA A 156 -2.14 11.68 -3.41
CA ALA A 156 -2.32 10.76 -4.54
C ALA A 156 -3.78 10.28 -4.71
N ILE A 157 -4.48 9.97 -3.62
CA ILE A 157 -5.83 9.39 -3.64
C ILE A 157 -6.83 10.23 -4.46
N PRO A 158 -6.94 11.57 -4.29
CA PRO A 158 -7.90 12.37 -5.05
C PRO A 158 -7.62 12.37 -6.56
N ILE A 159 -6.35 12.43 -6.95
CA ILE A 159 -5.91 12.44 -8.35
C ILE A 159 -6.25 11.10 -9.01
N LEU A 160 -5.88 9.99 -8.37
CA LEU A 160 -6.19 8.65 -8.87
C LEU A 160 -7.69 8.38 -8.92
N SER A 161 -8.45 8.84 -7.92
CA SER A 161 -9.91 8.75 -7.90
C SER A 161 -10.55 9.51 -9.07
N HIS A 162 -10.06 10.72 -9.38
CA HIS A 162 -10.53 11.48 -10.54
C HIS A 162 -10.28 10.74 -11.87
N HIS A 163 -9.06 10.23 -12.06
CA HIS A 163 -8.72 9.46 -13.26
C HIS A 163 -9.59 8.21 -13.41
N TYR A 164 -9.79 7.46 -12.33
CA TYR A 164 -10.66 6.29 -12.31
C TYR A 164 -12.12 6.64 -12.65
N GLN A 165 -12.69 7.71 -12.07
CA GLN A 165 -14.07 8.11 -12.35
C GLN A 165 -14.29 8.60 -13.78
N MET A 166 -13.31 9.34 -14.33
CA MET A 166 -13.42 9.85 -15.70
C MET A 166 -13.17 8.77 -16.75
N ALA A 167 -12.32 7.78 -16.44
CA ALA A 167 -11.97 6.64 -17.31
C ALA A 167 -11.45 7.03 -18.71
N LYS A 168 -11.07 8.30 -18.90
CA LYS A 168 -10.72 8.92 -20.20
C LYS A 168 -9.24 9.29 -20.32
N CYS A 169 -8.47 9.23 -19.23
CA CYS A 169 -7.05 9.56 -19.29
C CYS A 169 -6.25 8.50 -20.04
N SER A 170 -5.11 8.91 -20.59
CA SER A 170 -4.18 7.99 -21.24
C SER A 170 -3.57 7.05 -20.19
N PRO A 171 -3.30 5.77 -20.53
CA PRO A 171 -2.56 4.89 -19.64
C PRO A 171 -1.18 5.44 -19.27
N GLU A 172 -0.52 6.19 -20.15
CA GLU A 172 0.77 6.83 -19.83
C GLU A 172 0.64 7.85 -18.69
N GLU A 173 -0.41 8.68 -18.73
CA GLU A 173 -0.67 9.68 -17.68
C GLU A 173 -0.91 9.01 -16.33
N LEU A 174 -1.73 7.95 -16.31
CA LEU A 174 -1.96 7.16 -15.10
C LEU A 174 -0.65 6.53 -14.60
N TYR A 175 0.14 5.95 -15.52
CA TYR A 175 1.42 5.32 -15.18
C TYR A 175 2.39 6.31 -14.52
N LEU A 176 2.46 7.54 -15.04
CA LEU A 176 3.29 8.60 -14.45
C LEU A 176 2.85 8.97 -13.03
N GLN A 177 1.54 9.03 -12.76
CA GLN A 177 1.04 9.29 -11.40
C GLN A 177 1.41 8.15 -10.43
N LEU A 178 1.30 6.90 -10.88
CA LEU A 178 1.69 5.73 -10.08
C LEU A 178 3.20 5.70 -9.84
N LEU A 179 4.01 6.05 -10.84
CA LEU A 179 5.47 6.12 -10.71
C LEU A 179 5.89 7.23 -9.74
N ALA A 180 5.23 8.38 -9.80
CA ALA A 180 5.46 9.49 -8.87
C ALA A 180 5.12 9.10 -7.42
N LEU A 181 4.01 8.38 -7.22
CA LEU A 181 3.63 7.81 -5.93
C LEU A 181 4.70 6.83 -5.42
N ALA A 182 5.12 5.89 -6.26
CA ALA A 182 6.15 4.91 -5.91
C ALA A 182 7.47 5.60 -5.51
N GLY A 183 7.91 6.61 -6.26
CA GLY A 183 9.10 7.39 -5.93
C GLY A 183 9.00 8.14 -4.60
N GLN A 184 7.82 8.65 -4.23
CA GLN A 184 7.61 9.28 -2.92
C GLN A 184 7.66 8.26 -1.77
N ILE A 185 7.09 7.08 -1.97
CA ILE A 185 7.07 5.98 -0.98
C ILE A 185 8.49 5.44 -0.72
N MET A 186 9.39 5.49 -1.70
CA MET A 186 10.79 5.09 -1.53
C MET A 186 11.58 5.91 -0.50
N THR A 187 11.06 7.06 -0.06
CA THR A 187 11.70 7.85 1.00
C THR A 187 11.69 7.14 2.37
N TYR A 188 10.91 6.05 2.50
CA TYR A 188 10.84 5.26 3.72
C TYR A 188 11.95 4.21 3.80
N PRO A 189 12.61 4.06 4.97
CA PRO A 189 13.58 3.01 5.20
C PRO A 189 12.86 1.67 5.38
N THR A 190 12.63 0.94 4.29
CA THR A 190 11.90 -0.34 4.28
C THR A 190 12.82 -1.57 4.23
N GLY A 191 14.15 -1.37 4.27
CA GLY A 191 15.13 -2.43 4.02
C GLY A 191 15.07 -3.01 2.60
N PHE A 192 14.27 -2.40 1.73
CA PHE A 192 14.01 -2.85 0.38
C PHE A 192 14.90 -2.07 -0.59
N ASP A 193 15.89 -2.74 -1.20
CA ASP A 193 16.92 -2.14 -2.07
C ASP A 193 16.40 -1.89 -3.49
N ILE A 194 15.16 -1.40 -3.63
CA ILE A 194 14.67 -0.90 -4.92
C ILE A 194 15.30 0.46 -5.16
N ARG A 195 15.99 0.62 -6.29
CA ARG A 195 16.49 1.90 -6.77
C ARG A 195 15.47 2.54 -7.72
N PRO A 196 15.49 3.87 -7.90
CA PRO A 196 14.62 4.52 -8.87
C PRO A 196 14.78 3.98 -10.31
N SER A 197 15.92 3.39 -10.64
CA SER A 197 16.19 2.73 -11.92
C SER A 197 15.46 1.39 -12.11
N ASP A 198 14.95 0.80 -11.04
CA ASP A 198 14.44 -0.57 -11.02
C ASP A 198 12.92 -0.64 -11.22
N PHE A 199 12.26 0.51 -11.30
CA PHE A 199 10.86 0.57 -11.70
C PHE A 199 10.68 0.11 -13.15
N ALA A 200 9.58 -0.59 -13.41
CA ALA A 200 9.25 -1.03 -14.75
C ALA A 200 9.22 0.16 -15.72
N ARG A 201 9.72 -0.06 -16.94
CA ARG A 201 9.58 0.93 -18.02
C ARG A 201 8.17 0.83 -18.59
N TYR A 202 7.60 1.97 -18.93
CA TYR A 202 6.32 2.00 -19.64
C TYR A 202 6.48 1.34 -21.02
N ASP A 203 5.64 0.36 -21.30
CA ASP A 203 5.54 -0.27 -22.61
C ASP A 203 4.08 -0.29 -23.04
N HIS A 204 3.72 0.60 -23.97
CA HIS A 204 2.35 0.75 -24.45
C HIS A 204 1.82 -0.52 -25.13
N ASN A 205 2.69 -1.35 -25.69
CA ASN A 205 2.30 -2.60 -26.33
C ASN A 205 2.11 -3.74 -25.32
N HIS A 206 2.64 -3.60 -24.10
CA HIS A 206 2.59 -4.59 -23.04
C HIS A 206 2.13 -3.99 -21.71
N LEU A 207 1.01 -3.25 -21.73
CA LEU A 207 0.46 -2.56 -20.56
C LEU A 207 0.26 -3.49 -19.35
N ALA A 208 -0.20 -4.73 -19.57
CA ALA A 208 -0.39 -5.69 -18.51
C ALA A 208 0.89 -5.95 -17.70
N ASN A 209 2.05 -6.05 -18.35
CA ASN A 209 3.30 -6.36 -17.66
C ASN A 209 3.80 -5.15 -16.85
N CYS A 210 3.86 -3.97 -17.48
CA CYS A 210 4.40 -2.79 -16.80
C CYS A 210 3.52 -2.33 -15.64
N PHE A 211 2.19 -2.32 -15.81
CA PHE A 211 1.27 -1.93 -14.73
C PHE A 211 1.28 -2.93 -13.57
N ASN A 212 1.16 -4.23 -13.84
CA ASN A 212 1.16 -5.22 -12.75
C ASN A 212 2.47 -5.19 -11.95
N THR A 213 3.61 -5.02 -12.63
CA THR A 213 4.92 -4.91 -11.96
C THR A 213 4.99 -3.67 -11.07
N LEU A 214 4.59 -2.51 -11.59
CA LEU A 214 4.61 -1.26 -10.82
C LEU A 214 3.65 -1.31 -9.62
N VAL A 215 2.43 -1.81 -9.81
CA VAL A 215 1.43 -1.94 -8.74
C VAL A 215 1.92 -2.90 -7.66
N PHE A 216 2.53 -4.02 -8.05
CA PHE A 216 3.16 -4.95 -7.11
C PHE A 216 4.27 -4.28 -6.29
N GLN A 217 5.17 -3.53 -6.94
CA GLN A 217 6.23 -2.79 -6.26
C GLN A 217 5.68 -1.75 -5.26
N ILE A 218 4.61 -1.03 -5.63
CA ILE A 218 3.93 -0.07 -4.74
C ILE A 218 3.36 -0.78 -3.50
N ARG A 219 2.64 -1.89 -3.70
CA ARG A 219 2.03 -2.68 -2.60
C ARG A 219 3.11 -3.20 -1.64
N GLU A 220 4.15 -3.84 -2.18
CA GLU A 220 5.28 -4.35 -1.39
C GLU A 220 5.95 -3.26 -0.54
N GLN A 221 6.11 -2.05 -1.11
CA GLN A 221 6.68 -0.93 -0.36
C GLN A 221 5.72 -0.43 0.74
N LEU A 222 4.42 -0.30 0.45
CA LEU A 222 3.42 0.13 1.42
C LEU A 222 3.28 -0.82 2.60
N ASP A 223 3.34 -2.13 2.34
CA ASP A 223 3.25 -3.17 3.37
C ASP A 223 4.46 -3.13 4.31
N LYS A 224 5.66 -2.86 3.76
CA LYS A 224 6.91 -2.74 4.55
C LYS A 224 7.03 -1.44 5.31
N ILE A 225 6.24 -0.42 4.99
CA ILE A 225 6.16 0.78 5.83
C ILE A 225 5.41 0.41 7.11
N VAL A 226 6.07 -0.23 8.05
CA VAL A 226 5.51 -0.44 9.38
C VAL A 226 5.54 0.91 10.10
N PRO A 227 4.39 1.47 10.51
CA PRO A 227 4.38 2.63 11.39
C PRO A 227 5.15 2.25 12.65
N SER A 228 6.05 3.11 13.12
CA SER A 228 6.97 2.90 14.24
C SER A 228 6.31 2.70 15.61
N VAL A 229 5.13 2.09 15.67
CA VAL A 229 4.44 1.68 16.89
C VAL A 229 4.60 0.16 17.02
N ASN A 230 5.85 -0.31 17.09
CA ASN A 230 6.12 -1.69 17.51
C ASN A 230 5.93 -1.85 19.03
N TYR A 231 5.07 -1.03 19.65
CA TYR A 231 4.80 -1.05 21.08
C TYR A 231 3.30 -0.97 21.36
N GLU A 232 2.88 -1.55 22.46
CA GLU A 232 1.50 -1.51 22.94
C GLU A 232 1.45 -0.79 24.29
N ASN A 233 0.53 0.16 24.45
CA ASN A 233 0.35 0.85 25.73
C ASN A 233 -0.41 -0.04 26.70
N VAL A 234 0.19 -0.37 27.84
CA VAL A 234 -0.48 -1.05 28.93
C VAL A 234 -1.18 -0.01 29.77
N LYS A 235 -2.52 -0.04 29.78
CA LYS A 235 -3.33 0.90 30.56
C LYS A 235 -3.00 0.75 32.05
N LEU A 236 -2.49 1.82 32.65
CA LEU A 236 -2.28 1.92 34.08
C LEU A 236 -3.43 2.69 34.73
N GLU A 237 -4.05 2.09 35.75
CA GLU A 237 -5.09 2.72 36.56
C GLU A 237 -4.52 3.08 37.93
N LYS A 238 -4.57 4.37 38.27
CA LYS A 238 -4.13 4.86 39.58
C LYS A 238 -5.13 4.45 40.66
N SER A 239 -4.65 3.83 41.73
CA SER A 239 -5.45 3.38 42.86
C SER A 239 -4.86 3.94 44.16
N GLY A 240 -5.54 4.91 44.77
CA GLY A 240 -5.01 5.64 45.92
C GLY A 240 -3.92 6.65 45.55
N GLU A 241 -3.07 6.99 46.51
CA GLU A 241 -2.09 8.05 46.31
C GLU A 241 -0.92 7.59 45.46
N ASN A 242 -0.29 6.45 45.76
CA ASN A 242 1.03 6.06 45.25
C ASN A 242 1.08 4.74 44.46
N LEU A 243 -0.07 4.17 44.12
CA LEU A 243 -0.15 2.84 43.52
C LEU A 243 -0.85 2.87 42.17
N TRP A 244 -0.28 2.16 41.20
CA TRP A 244 -0.78 2.03 39.84
C TRP A 244 -0.95 0.55 39.50
N TYR A 245 -2.02 0.23 38.79
CA TYR A 245 -2.31 -1.13 38.36
C TYR A 245 -2.45 -1.22 36.84
N GLY A 246 -1.66 -2.11 36.23
CA GLY A 246 -1.90 -2.61 34.88
C GLY A 246 -2.62 -3.95 34.93
N SER A 247 -3.68 -4.10 34.15
CA SER A 247 -4.43 -5.34 34.00
C SER A 247 -4.75 -5.61 32.53
N GLY A 248 -5.15 -6.83 32.20
CA GLY A 248 -5.55 -7.19 30.84
C GLY A 248 -4.38 -7.36 29.86
N ILE A 249 -3.17 -7.60 30.37
CA ILE A 249 -2.00 -7.86 29.52
C ILE A 249 -2.12 -9.26 28.92
N SER A 250 -2.02 -9.37 27.58
CA SER A 250 -2.10 -10.66 26.91
C SER A 250 -0.91 -11.55 27.24
N GLU A 251 -1.13 -12.87 27.25
CA GLU A 251 -0.06 -13.84 27.50
C GLU A 251 1.06 -13.74 26.45
N GLN A 252 0.68 -13.50 25.20
CA GLN A 252 1.63 -13.32 24.12
C GLN A 252 2.58 -12.13 24.37
N LEU A 253 2.06 -10.99 24.81
CA LEU A 253 2.88 -9.81 25.16
C LEU A 253 3.84 -10.10 26.33
N LEU A 254 3.35 -10.77 27.37
CA LEU A 254 4.17 -11.13 28.53
C LEU A 254 5.34 -12.04 28.14
N GLN A 255 5.14 -12.94 27.17
CA GLN A 255 6.19 -13.84 26.69
C GLN A 255 7.16 -13.14 25.73
N THR A 256 6.68 -12.39 24.74
CA THR A 256 7.51 -11.95 23.61
C THR A 256 8.01 -10.51 23.69
N ALA A 257 7.24 -9.59 24.27
CA ALA A 257 7.56 -8.15 24.26
C ALA A 257 8.70 -7.78 25.23
N GLN A 258 9.21 -6.56 25.19
CA GLN A 258 10.04 -5.95 26.23
C GLN A 258 9.25 -4.85 26.90
N PHE A 259 9.23 -4.79 28.23
CA PHE A 259 8.43 -3.80 28.95
C PHE A 259 9.32 -2.62 29.37
N TYR A 260 8.78 -1.41 29.18
CA TYR A 260 9.42 -0.17 29.60
C TYR A 260 8.42 0.71 30.35
N LEU A 261 8.84 1.26 31.47
CA LEU A 261 8.12 2.33 32.17
C LEU A 261 8.75 3.66 31.77
N ILE A 262 7.95 4.54 31.21
CA ILE A 262 8.34 5.92 30.91
C ILE A 262 7.90 6.78 32.08
N ALA A 263 8.83 7.54 32.63
CA ALA A 263 8.53 8.60 33.58
C ALA A 263 8.80 9.96 32.95
N SER A 264 7.83 10.88 33.06
CA SER A 264 7.97 12.26 32.61
C SER A 264 7.48 13.23 33.67
N GLY A 265 8.19 14.34 33.87
CA GLY A 265 7.82 15.37 34.83
C GLY A 265 9.01 16.22 35.28
N ASP A 266 8.71 17.25 36.06
CA ASP A 266 9.70 18.18 36.60
C ASP A 266 10.34 17.59 37.87
N THR A 267 11.52 16.98 37.73
CA THR A 267 12.31 16.37 38.80
C THR A 267 13.79 16.40 38.41
N ASP A 268 14.66 16.40 39.42
CA ASP A 268 16.11 16.30 39.21
C ASP A 268 16.46 15.00 38.48
N GLU A 269 16.99 15.12 37.27
CA GLU A 269 17.35 14.00 36.39
C GLU A 269 18.30 13.01 37.07
N ARG A 270 19.28 13.48 37.86
CA ARG A 270 20.23 12.58 38.54
C ARG A 270 19.51 11.74 39.59
N LYS A 271 18.61 12.36 40.36
CA LYS A 271 17.79 11.63 41.35
C LYS A 271 16.87 10.64 40.67
N LEU A 272 16.28 11.02 39.53
CA LEU A 272 15.41 10.14 38.76
C LEU A 272 16.17 8.94 38.20
N ILE A 273 17.42 9.11 37.75
CA ILE A 273 18.23 8.02 37.22
C ILE A 273 18.72 7.08 38.34
N ASP A 274 19.20 7.63 39.46
CA ASP A 274 19.88 6.85 40.50
C ASP A 274 18.93 6.28 41.56
N GLU A 275 17.90 7.03 41.96
CA GLU A 275 17.04 6.67 43.10
C GLU A 275 15.73 6.01 42.66
N PHE A 276 15.15 6.43 41.53
CA PHE A 276 13.86 5.91 41.08
C PHE A 276 13.89 4.40 40.83
N PRO A 277 14.85 3.80 40.10
CA PRO A 277 14.87 2.36 39.89
C PRO A 277 15.02 1.55 41.18
N ARG A 278 15.69 2.13 42.19
CA ARG A 278 16.00 1.45 43.46
C ARG A 278 14.84 1.50 44.44
N LYS A 279 14.06 2.57 44.40
CA LYS A 279 12.94 2.81 45.32
C LYS A 279 11.59 2.36 44.74
N LEU A 280 11.49 2.26 43.40
CA LEU A 280 10.30 1.75 42.74
C LEU A 280 10.06 0.28 43.12
N LYS A 281 8.80 -0.06 43.40
CA LYS A 281 8.41 -1.43 43.73
C LYS A 281 7.40 -1.92 42.72
N ILE A 282 7.74 -3.01 42.02
CA ILE A 282 6.88 -3.64 41.01
C ILE A 282 6.62 -5.09 41.42
N ALA A 283 5.36 -5.52 41.40
CA ALA A 283 4.93 -6.85 41.79
C ALA A 283 3.55 -7.16 41.21
N PRO A 284 3.07 -8.42 41.26
CA PRO A 284 1.67 -8.73 40.99
C PRO A 284 0.72 -7.89 41.84
N ARG A 285 -0.43 -7.51 41.27
CA ARG A 285 -1.44 -6.67 41.94
C ARG A 285 -1.82 -7.19 43.33
N GLU A 286 -1.87 -8.49 43.50
CA GLU A 286 -2.32 -9.18 44.71
C GLU A 286 -1.27 -9.12 45.84
N THR A 287 0.01 -8.95 45.51
CA THR A 287 1.13 -9.09 46.46
C THR A 287 1.83 -7.76 46.76
N ILE A 288 1.57 -6.71 45.99
CA ILE A 288 2.31 -5.45 46.10
C ILE A 288 2.17 -4.76 47.46
N HIS A 289 1.01 -4.87 48.11
CA HIS A 289 0.80 -4.34 49.47
C HIS A 289 1.63 -5.11 50.51
N ALA A 290 1.70 -6.44 50.40
CA ALA A 290 2.52 -7.25 51.29
C ALA A 290 4.02 -6.96 51.09
N LEU A 291 4.44 -6.77 49.83
CA LEU A 291 5.81 -6.39 49.48
C LEU A 291 6.18 -5.00 50.01
N ALA A 292 5.22 -4.07 50.03
CA ALA A 292 5.41 -2.74 50.62
C ALA A 292 5.73 -2.85 52.12
N MET A 293 4.96 -3.65 52.87
CA MET A 293 5.12 -3.85 54.32
C MET A 293 6.37 -4.63 54.70
N ALA A 294 6.75 -5.63 53.88
CA ALA A 294 7.89 -6.50 54.16
C ALA A 294 9.25 -5.87 53.83
N ALA A 295 9.28 -4.64 53.31
CA ALA A 295 10.51 -3.97 52.84
C ALA A 295 11.34 -4.79 51.83
N ILE A 296 10.70 -5.70 51.09
CA ILE A 296 11.33 -6.51 50.05
C ILE A 296 11.38 -5.70 48.74
N ASN A 297 12.41 -5.93 47.93
CA ASN A 297 12.54 -5.36 46.59
C ASN A 297 11.68 -6.17 45.61
N GLY A 298 10.92 -5.47 44.77
CA GLY A 298 10.11 -6.10 43.72
C GLY A 298 10.92 -6.48 42.48
N LEU A 299 10.21 -6.64 41.37
CA LEU A 299 10.80 -6.76 40.03
C LEU A 299 11.74 -5.57 39.77
N LYS A 300 12.95 -5.87 39.30
CA LYS A 300 13.97 -4.87 39.03
C LYS A 300 13.68 -4.13 37.72
N VAL A 301 14.04 -2.85 37.71
CA VAL A 301 14.06 -2.03 36.51
C VAL A 301 15.40 -1.34 36.36
N ALA A 302 15.81 -1.09 35.12
CA ALA A 302 17.08 -0.45 34.79
C ALA A 302 16.86 0.79 33.92
N TYR A 303 17.52 1.91 34.26
CA TYR A 303 17.49 3.11 33.43
C TYR A 303 18.13 2.84 32.07
N THR A 304 17.46 3.27 30.99
CA THR A 304 17.88 3.06 29.61
C THR A 304 18.12 4.43 28.94
N PRO A 305 19.37 4.91 28.86
CA PRO A 305 19.68 6.25 28.33
C PRO A 305 19.44 6.38 26.82
N ARG A 306 19.45 5.26 26.09
CA ARG A 306 19.13 5.20 24.67
C ARG A 306 18.04 4.15 24.47
N PRO A 307 16.75 4.54 24.43
CA PRO A 307 15.68 3.58 24.19
C PRO A 307 15.85 2.93 22.80
N PRO A 308 15.46 1.64 22.63
CA PRO A 308 15.46 0.99 21.32
C PRO A 308 14.58 1.70 20.30
N ALA A 309 14.86 1.44 19.02
CA ALA A 309 14.00 1.89 17.93
C ALA A 309 12.56 1.38 18.15
N GLY A 310 11.58 2.26 17.97
CA GLY A 310 10.16 1.95 18.18
C GLY A 310 9.56 2.44 19.50
N LEU A 311 10.34 2.89 20.48
CA LEU A 311 9.78 3.54 21.68
C LEU A 311 9.59 5.06 21.46
N PRO A 312 8.57 5.70 22.07
CA PRO A 312 8.45 7.15 22.05
C PRO A 312 9.58 7.77 22.88
N SER A 313 10.29 8.73 22.31
CA SER A 313 11.35 9.48 22.97
C SER A 313 11.13 10.98 22.80
N SER A 314 10.54 11.61 23.81
CA SER A 314 10.42 13.09 23.90
C SER A 314 11.42 13.66 24.92
N ALA A 315 11.71 14.96 24.82
CA ALA A 315 12.53 15.64 25.82
C ALA A 315 11.89 15.55 27.22
N GLY A 316 12.68 15.20 28.24
CA GLY A 316 12.19 15.03 29.62
C GLY A 316 11.49 13.71 29.90
N GLN A 317 11.52 12.75 28.98
CA GLN A 317 11.11 11.37 29.22
C GLN A 317 12.32 10.51 29.58
N HIS A 318 12.17 9.71 30.63
CA HIS A 318 13.18 8.76 31.10
C HIS A 318 12.62 7.35 31.05
N HIS A 319 13.35 6.44 30.40
CA HIS A 319 12.91 5.08 30.14
C HIS A 319 13.55 4.09 31.11
N PHE A 320 12.72 3.23 31.70
CA PHE A 320 13.13 2.20 32.64
C PHE A 320 12.71 0.83 32.12
N HIS A 321 13.70 0.01 31.77
CA HIS A 321 13.50 -1.33 31.24
C HIS A 321 13.21 -2.34 32.35
N PHE A 322 12.25 -3.24 32.14
CA PHE A 322 11.90 -4.28 33.10
C PHE A 322 12.80 -5.50 32.92
N GLU A 323 13.49 -5.90 33.98
CA GLU A 323 14.25 -7.15 33.97
C GLU A 323 13.30 -8.33 34.13
N LYS A 324 12.96 -9.01 33.02
CA LYS A 324 12.05 -10.18 32.98
C LYS A 324 12.64 -11.46 33.60
N THR A 325 13.20 -11.36 34.80
CA THR A 325 13.84 -12.47 35.50
C THR A 325 13.37 -12.56 36.95
N GLY A 326 13.40 -13.77 37.49
CA GLY A 326 13.04 -14.07 38.88
C GLY A 326 11.55 -14.22 39.15
N ASP A 327 11.25 -14.66 40.37
CA ASP A 327 9.92 -15.10 40.81
C ASP A 327 8.81 -14.05 40.64
N PHE A 328 9.15 -12.77 40.76
CA PHE A 328 8.18 -11.68 40.57
C PHE A 328 7.70 -11.56 39.13
N TRP A 329 8.57 -11.78 38.14
CA TRP A 329 8.18 -11.76 36.73
C TRP A 329 7.30 -12.96 36.39
N GLU A 330 7.63 -14.14 36.91
CA GLU A 330 6.80 -15.34 36.73
C GLU A 330 5.41 -15.17 37.35
N ALA A 331 5.36 -14.59 38.55
CA ALA A 331 4.10 -14.30 39.22
C ALA A 331 3.24 -13.29 38.44
N ILE A 332 3.85 -12.22 37.91
CA ILE A 332 3.19 -11.22 37.04
C ILE A 332 2.67 -11.89 35.76
N SER A 333 3.48 -12.75 35.15
CA SER A 333 3.12 -13.46 33.92
C SER A 333 1.92 -14.37 34.13
N ARG A 334 1.86 -15.04 35.29
CA ARG A 334 0.74 -15.92 35.68
C ARG A 334 -0.52 -15.14 36.06
N SER A 335 -0.40 -14.05 36.83
CA SER A 335 -1.55 -13.25 37.25
C SER A 335 -2.08 -12.33 36.14
N ARG A 336 -1.27 -12.07 35.11
CA ARG A 336 -1.54 -11.09 34.04
C ARG A 336 -1.86 -9.69 34.61
N SER A 337 -1.27 -9.39 35.77
CA SER A 337 -1.50 -8.16 36.52
C SER A 337 -0.16 -7.58 37.01
N ILE A 338 -0.01 -6.27 36.87
CA ILE A 338 1.18 -5.53 37.34
C ILE A 338 0.71 -4.45 38.30
N GLY A 339 1.30 -4.41 39.49
CA GLY A 339 1.24 -3.30 40.41
C GLY A 339 2.56 -2.52 40.37
N ILE A 340 2.48 -1.20 40.41
CA ILE A 340 3.62 -0.29 40.50
C ILE A 340 3.39 0.66 41.66
N LEU A 341 4.21 0.55 42.70
CA LEU A 341 4.21 1.41 43.86
C LEU A 341 5.31 2.45 43.71
N VAL A 342 4.90 3.71 43.64
CA VAL A 342 5.74 4.87 43.37
C VAL A 342 6.16 5.52 44.69
N PRO A 343 7.44 5.88 44.88
CA PRO A 343 7.87 6.58 46.08
C PRO A 343 7.26 7.99 46.18
N ALA A 344 7.02 8.47 47.40
CA ALA A 344 6.35 9.75 47.66
C ALA A 344 7.00 10.96 46.96
N GLU A 345 8.32 10.93 46.79
CA GLU A 345 9.10 12.00 46.15
C GLU A 345 8.91 12.07 44.62
N PHE A 346 8.45 10.98 43.99
CA PHE A 346 8.25 10.87 42.54
C PHE A 346 6.78 10.89 42.14
N MET A 347 5.89 11.27 43.06
CA MET A 347 4.44 11.23 42.87
C MET A 347 3.90 12.20 41.82
N LYS A 348 4.68 13.23 41.49
CA LYS A 348 4.32 14.22 40.46
C LYS A 348 4.67 13.76 39.05
N LEU A 349 5.38 12.63 38.90
CA LEU A 349 5.71 12.08 37.59
C LEU A 349 4.47 11.47 36.94
N LYS A 350 4.34 11.71 35.65
CA LYS A 350 3.43 10.96 34.78
C LYS A 350 4.12 9.67 34.41
N LEU A 351 3.41 8.55 34.57
CA LEU A 351 3.91 7.21 34.30
C LEU A 351 3.13 6.56 33.17
N GLU A 352 3.84 5.99 32.21
CA GLU A 352 3.29 5.23 31.09
C GLU A 352 4.01 3.89 30.98
N LEU A 353 3.27 2.79 30.89
CA LEU A 353 3.84 1.45 30.70
C LEU A 353 3.61 1.02 29.26
N ILE A 354 4.69 0.63 28.59
CA ILE A 354 4.65 0.19 27.19
C ILE A 354 5.28 -1.20 27.05
N ALA A 355 4.74 -1.99 26.13
CA ALA A 355 5.25 -3.30 25.75
C ALA A 355 5.75 -3.24 24.31
N LEU A 356 7.07 -3.13 24.12
CA LEU A 356 7.73 -3.15 22.80
C LEU A 356 7.76 -4.59 22.28
N LYS A 357 7.03 -4.88 21.20
CA LYS A 357 7.04 -6.19 20.54
C LYS A 357 8.40 -6.41 19.87
N PRO A 358 8.90 -7.65 19.80
CA PRO A 358 10.11 -7.96 19.05
C PRO A 358 9.89 -7.66 17.56
N GLU A 359 10.96 -7.27 16.86
CA GLU A 359 10.95 -7.09 15.39
C GLU A 359 10.57 -8.36 14.63
#